data_AF-A0A3B1CBR1-F1
#
_entry.id   AF-A0A3B1CBR1-F1
#
_cell.length_a   1.000
_cell.length_b   1.000
_cell.length_c   1.000
_cell.angle_alpha   90.00
_cell.angle_beta   90.00
_cell.angle_gamma   90.00
#
_symmetry.space_group_name_H-M   'P 1'
#
loop_
_entity.id
_entity.type
_entity.pdbx_description
1 polymer ?
#
loop_
_entity_poly.entity_id
_entity_poly.type
_entity_poly.pdbx_seq_one_letter_code
_entity_poly.pdbx_strand_id
1 'polypeptide(L)'
;DGQGKGSINTGIPFLDHMLDHLARHSLVDIDLKATGDLEIDGHHTTEDVGLCLGQALGEALGEKRGIVRYGHASIPMNEALVDVSLDISGRPFCVFDSERLAGKVGDFDAELAEEFLRALVNKAGLTVHVTVKRGSNIHHIIEAMFKALARALGQAVRLDPRIEGEIPSTKETL
;
A
#
# COMPACT_ATOMS: atom_id res chain seq x y z
N ASP A 1 6.21 -3.55 13.87
CA ASP A 1 6.59 -4.75 14.66
C ASP A 1 5.52 -5.84 14.64
N GLY A 2 5.13 -6.32 13.45
CA GLY A 2 4.17 -7.42 13.31
C GLY A 2 4.84 -8.73 12.88
N GLN A 3 4.02 -9.71 12.54
CA GLN A 3 4.44 -11.01 11.99
C GLN A 3 3.88 -11.25 10.57
N GLY A 4 3.17 -10.26 10.00
CA GLY A 4 2.54 -10.35 8.70
C GLY A 4 1.28 -11.22 8.72
N LYS A 5 0.48 -11.12 9.79
CA LYS A 5 -0.82 -11.79 9.94
C LYS A 5 -1.93 -10.89 9.39
N GLY A 6 -2.85 -11.48 8.62
CA GLY A 6 -4.05 -10.83 8.11
C GLY A 6 -5.32 -11.44 8.70
N SER A 7 -6.19 -10.60 9.25
CA SER A 7 -7.59 -10.88 9.56
C SER A 7 -8.41 -9.86 8.78
N ILE A 8 -8.69 -10.16 7.51
CA ILE A 8 -9.23 -9.19 6.56
C ILE A 8 -10.58 -9.67 6.03
N ASN A 9 -11.58 -8.79 6.07
CA ASN A 9 -12.90 -9.04 5.52
C ASN A 9 -13.52 -7.71 5.04
N THR A 10 -13.34 -7.39 3.76
CA THR A 10 -13.91 -6.20 3.14
C THR A 10 -15.26 -6.46 2.46
N GLY A 11 -15.60 -7.74 2.23
CA GLY A 11 -16.68 -8.14 1.34
C GLY A 11 -16.28 -8.16 -0.15
N ILE A 12 -15.06 -7.75 -0.50
CA ILE A 12 -14.50 -7.79 -1.85
C ILE A 12 -13.34 -8.80 -1.88
N PRO A 13 -13.55 -10.05 -2.34
CA PRO A 13 -12.57 -11.13 -2.19
C PRO A 13 -11.20 -10.85 -2.81
N PHE A 14 -11.15 -10.12 -3.93
CA PHE A 14 -9.88 -9.77 -4.56
C PHE A 14 -9.10 -8.72 -3.76
N LEU A 15 -9.79 -7.74 -3.16
CA LEU A 15 -9.16 -6.77 -2.28
C LEU A 15 -8.65 -7.43 -1.00
N ASP A 16 -9.42 -8.37 -0.43
CA ASP A 16 -8.99 -9.18 0.72
C ASP A 16 -7.66 -9.90 0.43
N HIS A 17 -7.58 -10.57 -0.73
CA HIS A 17 -6.36 -11.23 -1.20
C HIS A 17 -5.18 -10.25 -1.38
N MET A 18 -5.43 -9.04 -1.89
CA MET A 18 -4.38 -8.02 -2.03
C MET A 18 -3.87 -7.49 -0.68
N LEU A 19 -4.77 -7.29 0.28
CA LEU A 19 -4.42 -6.86 1.63
C LEU A 19 -3.69 -7.95 2.43
N ASP A 20 -3.98 -9.23 2.16
CA ASP A 20 -3.20 -10.34 2.72
C ASP A 20 -1.74 -10.29 2.23
N HIS A 21 -1.50 -10.00 0.95
CA HIS A 21 -0.13 -9.79 0.45
C HIS A 21 0.52 -8.57 1.10
N LEU A 22 -0.25 -7.50 1.32
CA LEU A 22 0.24 -6.29 2.01
C LEU A 22 0.72 -6.63 3.42
N ALA A 23 -0.09 -7.33 4.22
CA ALA A 23 0.28 -7.78 5.56
C ALA A 23 1.51 -8.70 5.51
N ARG A 24 1.43 -9.76 4.70
CA ARG A 24 2.42 -10.84 4.65
C ARG A 24 3.81 -10.35 4.27
N HIS A 25 3.90 -9.45 3.30
CA HIS A 25 5.19 -9.02 2.74
C HIS A 25 5.77 -7.76 3.39
N SER A 26 4.96 -6.98 4.10
CA SER A 26 5.42 -5.87 4.95
C SER A 26 5.80 -6.30 6.37
N LEU A 27 5.33 -7.48 6.80
CA LEU A 27 5.36 -7.96 8.20
C LEU A 27 4.56 -7.06 9.15
N VAL A 28 3.58 -6.31 8.63
CA VAL A 28 2.58 -5.61 9.43
C VAL A 28 1.41 -6.55 9.68
N ASP A 29 0.93 -6.61 10.92
CA ASP A 29 -0.30 -7.33 11.23
C ASP A 29 -1.50 -6.42 10.90
N ILE A 30 -2.45 -6.92 10.13
CA ILE A 30 -3.65 -6.19 9.69
C ILE A 30 -4.88 -6.92 10.20
N ASP A 31 -5.70 -6.21 10.98
CA ASP A 31 -7.06 -6.63 11.35
C ASP A 31 -8.04 -5.60 10.79
N LEU A 32 -8.87 -6.02 9.83
CA LEU A 32 -9.68 -5.13 9.03
C LEU A 32 -11.03 -5.76 8.72
N LYS A 33 -12.10 -5.02 9.00
CA LYS A 33 -13.46 -5.36 8.61
C LYS A 33 -14.14 -4.15 7.97
N ALA A 34 -14.77 -4.35 6.82
CA ALA A 34 -15.60 -3.34 6.17
C ALA A 34 -16.97 -3.91 5.79
N THR A 35 -17.94 -3.02 5.63
CA THR A 35 -19.26 -3.31 5.07
C THR A 35 -19.70 -2.05 4.36
N GLY A 36 -20.05 -2.15 3.09
CA GLY A 36 -20.48 -1.04 2.26
C GLY A 36 -21.52 -1.45 1.24
N ASP A 37 -21.85 -0.54 0.34
CA ASP A 37 -22.89 -0.62 -0.69
C ASP A 37 -22.43 -1.38 -1.94
N LEU A 38 -21.96 -2.63 -1.74
CA LEU A 38 -21.40 -3.49 -2.80
C LEU A 38 -22.40 -3.85 -3.91
N GLU A 39 -23.70 -3.63 -3.69
CA GLU A 39 -24.73 -3.73 -4.72
C GLU A 39 -24.67 -2.62 -5.77
N ILE A 40 -24.04 -1.48 -5.44
CA ILE A 40 -23.76 -0.39 -6.39
C ILE A 40 -22.50 -0.72 -7.16
N ASP A 41 -21.36 -0.74 -6.46
CA ASP A 41 -20.06 -1.23 -6.94
C ASP A 41 -19.06 -1.40 -5.77
N GLY A 42 -17.80 -1.73 -6.08
CA GLY A 42 -16.74 -1.86 -5.08
C GLY A 42 -16.04 -0.55 -4.70
N HIS A 43 -16.44 0.60 -5.26
CA HIS A 43 -15.68 1.85 -5.20
C HIS A 43 -15.60 2.40 -3.78
N HIS A 44 -16.76 2.73 -3.18
CA HIS A 44 -16.80 3.34 -1.84
C HIS A 44 -16.11 2.45 -0.80
N THR A 45 -16.39 1.14 -0.83
CA THR A 45 -15.76 0.19 0.10
C THR A 45 -14.24 0.15 -0.09
N THR A 46 -13.75 0.12 -1.32
CA THR A 46 -12.30 0.08 -1.59
C THR A 46 -11.60 1.37 -1.17
N GLU A 47 -12.19 2.52 -1.47
CA GLU A 47 -11.68 3.84 -1.07
C GLU A 47 -11.63 3.96 0.46
N ASP A 48 -12.75 3.68 1.15
CA ASP A 48 -12.84 3.80 2.61
C ASP A 48 -11.90 2.85 3.34
N VAL A 49 -11.70 1.64 2.80
CA VAL A 49 -10.68 0.70 3.30
C VAL A 49 -9.28 1.31 3.17
N GLY A 50 -8.96 1.94 2.04
CA GLY A 50 -7.70 2.67 1.85
C GLY A 50 -7.55 3.83 2.84
N LEU A 51 -8.59 4.65 3.02
CA LEU A 51 -8.58 5.77 3.95
C LEU A 51 -8.38 5.32 5.40
N CYS A 52 -9.11 4.29 5.83
CA CYS A 52 -9.04 3.75 7.19
C CYS A 52 -7.67 3.13 7.48
N LEU A 53 -7.16 2.32 6.56
CA LEU A 53 -5.84 1.71 6.72
C LEU A 53 -4.73 2.77 6.70
N GLY A 54 -4.88 3.81 5.87
CA GLY A 54 -3.93 4.92 5.80
C GLY A 54 -3.89 5.71 7.09
N GLN A 55 -5.06 5.99 7.68
CA GLN A 55 -5.15 6.63 8.99
C GLN A 55 -4.48 5.77 10.08
N ALA A 56 -4.79 4.48 10.14
CA ALA A 56 -4.21 3.56 11.12
C ALA A 56 -2.68 3.47 10.98
N LEU A 57 -2.17 3.45 9.75
CA LEU A 57 -0.73 3.48 9.48
C LEU A 57 -0.09 4.78 9.96
N GLY A 58 -0.71 5.93 9.67
CA GLY A 58 -0.24 7.24 10.12
C GLY A 58 -0.17 7.34 11.65
N GLU A 59 -1.21 6.85 12.34
CA GLU A 59 -1.26 6.77 13.80
C GLU A 59 -0.17 5.84 14.37
N ALA A 60 0.01 4.66 13.77
CA ALA A 60 1.02 3.70 14.19
C ALA A 60 2.47 4.19 14.01
N LEU A 61 2.72 5.07 13.03
CA LEU A 61 4.02 5.66 12.77
C LEU A 61 4.43 6.73 13.80
N GLY A 62 3.46 7.32 14.51
CA GLY A 62 3.70 8.34 15.54
C GLY A 62 4.61 9.48 15.05
N GLU A 63 5.65 9.80 15.82
CA GLU A 63 6.62 10.85 15.48
C GLU A 63 7.63 10.46 14.39
N LYS A 64 7.57 9.23 13.87
CA LYS A 64 8.44 8.74 12.79
C LYS A 64 9.94 8.82 13.15
N ARG A 65 10.27 8.68 14.43
CA ARG A 65 11.66 8.69 14.92
C ARG A 65 12.33 7.36 14.70
N GLY A 66 13.60 7.38 14.27
CA GLY A 66 14.45 6.21 14.11
C GLY A 66 14.08 5.29 12.95
N ILE A 67 13.05 5.59 12.17
CA ILE A 67 12.68 4.78 11.00
C ILE A 67 13.61 5.04 9.82
N VAL A 68 13.77 4.05 8.94
CA VAL A 68 14.52 4.19 7.68
C VAL A 68 13.88 5.24 6.75
N ARG A 69 12.58 5.51 6.90
CA ARG A 69 11.75 6.49 6.18
C ARG A 69 11.50 6.17 4.71
N TYR A 70 12.50 5.68 4.01
CA TYR A 70 12.45 5.37 2.59
C TYR A 70 12.39 3.86 2.35
N GLY A 71 11.66 3.47 1.32
CA GLY A 71 11.55 2.09 0.91
C GLY A 71 11.47 1.95 -0.60
N HIS A 72 12.01 0.85 -1.12
CA HIS A 72 11.90 0.53 -2.54
C HIS A 72 11.83 -0.98 -2.76
N ALA A 73 10.98 -1.39 -3.69
CA ALA A 73 10.93 -2.77 -4.16
C ALA A 73 10.54 -2.86 -5.63
N SER A 74 11.22 -3.75 -6.34
CA SER A 74 10.87 -4.18 -7.70
C SER A 74 10.41 -5.64 -7.61
N ILE A 75 9.15 -5.92 -7.91
CA ILE A 75 8.56 -7.25 -7.72
C ILE A 75 8.01 -7.79 -9.02
N PRO A 76 8.44 -8.99 -9.45
CA PRO A 76 7.81 -9.70 -10.55
C PRO A 76 6.61 -10.51 -10.10
N MET A 77 5.68 -10.73 -11.02
CA MET A 77 4.72 -11.83 -10.97
C MET A 77 4.53 -12.35 -12.40
N ASN A 78 5.10 -13.51 -12.68
CA ASN A 78 5.17 -14.06 -14.04
C ASN A 78 5.73 -13.01 -15.02
N GLU A 79 4.95 -12.59 -16.03
CA GLU A 79 5.36 -11.59 -17.02
C GLU A 79 5.29 -10.14 -16.52
N ALA A 80 4.60 -9.90 -15.40
CA ALA A 80 4.49 -8.58 -14.80
C ALA A 80 5.74 -8.23 -13.98
N LEU A 81 6.11 -6.94 -13.99
CA LEU A 81 7.15 -6.37 -13.14
C LEU A 81 6.73 -4.96 -12.73
N VAL A 82 6.65 -4.72 -11.42
CA VAL A 82 6.23 -3.44 -10.86
C VAL A 82 7.26 -2.93 -9.86
N ASP A 83 7.64 -1.65 -10.03
CA ASP A 83 8.50 -0.93 -9.10
C ASP A 83 7.66 -0.03 -8.19
N VAL A 84 7.95 -0.03 -6.89
CA VAL A 84 7.36 0.89 -5.92
C VAL A 84 8.47 1.59 -5.13
N SER A 85 8.44 2.92 -5.13
CA SER A 85 9.27 3.77 -4.26
C SER A 85 8.39 4.51 -3.27
N LEU A 86 8.78 4.54 -2.00
CA LEU A 86 7.99 5.09 -0.89
C LEU A 86 8.85 6.01 -0.01
N ASP A 87 8.30 7.17 0.38
CA ASP A 87 8.83 8.09 1.39
C ASP A 87 7.74 8.35 2.45
N ILE A 88 8.02 8.04 3.71
CA ILE A 88 7.18 8.42 4.87
C ILE A 88 7.41 9.90 5.16
N SER A 89 6.78 10.73 4.34
CA SER A 89 7.22 12.09 4.08
C SER A 89 6.40 13.18 4.80
N GLY A 90 5.21 12.81 5.27
CA GLY A 90 4.16 13.74 5.72
C GLY A 90 3.45 14.46 4.57
N ARG A 91 3.78 14.14 3.32
CA ARG A 91 3.27 14.83 2.13
C ARG A 91 2.54 13.83 1.24
N PRO A 92 1.19 13.84 1.24
CA PRO A 92 0.41 12.92 0.41
C PRO A 92 0.67 13.20 -1.07
N PHE A 93 1.25 12.22 -1.75
CA PHE A 93 1.52 12.31 -3.18
C PHE A 93 1.63 10.91 -3.79
N CYS A 94 0.81 10.62 -4.80
CA CYS A 94 0.78 9.33 -5.47
C CYS A 94 1.05 9.51 -6.96
N VAL A 95 2.06 8.83 -7.49
CA VAL A 95 2.27 8.67 -8.93
C VAL A 95 1.98 7.22 -9.29
N PHE A 96 1.11 7.04 -10.26
CA PHE A 96 0.81 5.74 -10.84
C PHE A 96 1.18 5.76 -12.33
N ASP A 97 2.38 5.30 -12.63
CA ASP A 97 2.91 5.26 -14.00
C ASP A 97 2.66 3.88 -14.61
N SER A 98 1.52 3.75 -15.29
CA SER A 98 1.06 2.55 -15.97
C SER A 98 0.24 2.95 -17.19
N GLU A 99 0.20 2.08 -18.20
CA GLU A 99 -0.93 2.07 -19.12
C GLU A 99 -2.22 1.87 -18.32
N ARG A 100 -3.33 2.48 -18.74
CA ARG A 100 -4.59 2.45 -17.99
C ARG A 100 -4.96 0.99 -17.66
N LEU A 101 -5.02 0.68 -16.36
CA LEU A 101 -5.56 -0.58 -15.88
C LEU A 101 -7.07 -0.55 -16.12
N ALA A 102 -7.52 -1.23 -17.18
CA ALA A 102 -8.92 -1.28 -17.57
C ALA A 102 -9.41 -2.74 -17.59
N GLY A 103 -10.66 -2.95 -17.17
CA GLY A 103 -11.28 -4.26 -17.07
C GLY A 103 -11.46 -4.70 -15.62
N LYS A 104 -11.70 -6.01 -15.44
CA LYS A 104 -11.98 -6.60 -14.13
C LYS A 104 -11.08 -7.80 -13.86
N VAL A 105 -10.82 -8.07 -12.57
CA VAL A 105 -10.28 -9.33 -12.07
C VAL A 105 -11.35 -10.00 -11.22
N GLY A 106 -12.05 -10.97 -11.81
CA GLY A 106 -13.33 -11.44 -11.25
C GLY A 106 -14.34 -10.29 -11.27
N ASP A 107 -14.88 -9.94 -10.10
CA ASP A 107 -15.83 -8.82 -9.94
C ASP A 107 -15.15 -7.49 -9.61
N PHE A 108 -13.84 -7.48 -9.33
CA PHE A 108 -13.11 -6.28 -8.94
C PHE A 108 -12.71 -5.44 -10.17
N ASP A 109 -13.13 -4.18 -10.20
CA ASP A 109 -12.71 -3.21 -11.22
C ASP A 109 -11.24 -2.83 -11.04
N ALA A 110 -10.42 -3.06 -12.07
CA ALA A 110 -8.96 -2.95 -11.98
C ALA A 110 -8.47 -1.54 -11.59
N GLU A 111 -9.21 -0.51 -11.95
CA GLU A 111 -8.92 0.89 -11.62
C GLU A 111 -9.01 1.16 -10.10
N LEU A 112 -9.78 0.37 -9.35
CA LEU A 112 -9.90 0.51 -7.90
C LEU A 112 -8.59 0.21 -7.15
N ALA A 113 -7.65 -0.50 -7.78
CA ALA A 113 -6.31 -0.71 -7.21
C ALA A 113 -5.54 0.61 -7.08
N GLU A 114 -5.69 1.52 -8.06
CA GLU A 114 -5.10 2.86 -7.98
C GLU A 114 -5.86 3.74 -6.98
N GLU A 115 -7.19 3.68 -6.94
CA GLU A 115 -8.00 4.44 -5.98
C GLU A 115 -7.72 4.04 -4.53
N PHE A 116 -7.60 2.74 -4.24
CA PHE A 116 -7.14 2.25 -2.94
C PHE A 116 -5.79 2.88 -2.55
N LEU A 117 -4.82 2.87 -3.49
CA LEU A 117 -3.49 3.39 -3.22
C LEU A 117 -3.52 4.90 -2.95
N ARG A 118 -4.28 5.66 -3.74
CA ARG A 118 -4.46 7.11 -3.54
C ARG A 118 -5.07 7.39 -2.17
N ALA A 119 -6.12 6.68 -1.79
CA ALA A 119 -6.76 6.81 -0.49
C ALA A 119 -5.79 6.51 0.67
N LEU A 120 -5.06 5.39 0.60
CA LEU A 120 -4.03 5.01 1.57
C LEU A 120 -2.97 6.09 1.72
N VAL A 121 -2.39 6.53 0.60
CA VAL A 121 -1.32 7.53 0.54
C VAL A 121 -1.78 8.87 1.11
N ASN A 122 -3.00 9.28 0.77
CA ASN A 122 -3.59 10.53 1.22
C ASN A 122 -3.74 10.56 2.75
N LYS A 123 -4.26 9.48 3.35
CA LYS A 123 -4.49 9.43 4.79
C LYS A 123 -3.24 9.12 5.61
N ALA A 124 -2.32 8.32 5.09
CA ALA A 124 -1.06 8.02 5.77
C ALA A 124 -0.01 9.14 5.64
N GLY A 125 -0.22 10.12 4.76
CA GLY A 125 0.74 11.21 4.52
C GLY A 125 2.04 10.71 3.88
N LEU A 126 1.92 9.82 2.89
CA LEU A 126 3.06 9.20 2.21
C LEU A 126 3.32 9.85 0.85
N THR A 127 4.54 9.72 0.36
CA THR A 127 4.83 9.92 -1.06
C THR A 127 5.13 8.55 -1.67
N VAL A 128 4.34 8.12 -2.64
CA VAL A 128 4.47 6.81 -3.29
C VAL A 128 4.50 6.96 -4.81
N HIS A 129 5.45 6.29 -5.43
CA HIS A 129 5.56 6.16 -6.87
C HIS A 129 5.45 4.69 -7.24
N VAL A 130 4.52 4.36 -8.14
CA VAL A 130 4.36 3.05 -8.75
C VAL A 130 4.73 3.17 -10.22
N THR A 131 5.54 2.26 -10.72
CA THR A 131 5.83 2.12 -12.15
C THR A 131 5.62 0.69 -12.60
N VAL A 132 4.67 0.45 -13.48
CA VAL A 132 4.46 -0.85 -14.13
C VAL A 132 5.43 -0.96 -15.30
N LYS A 133 6.54 -1.69 -15.12
CA LYS A 133 7.59 -1.81 -16.15
C LYS A 133 7.17 -2.67 -17.33
N ARG A 134 6.35 -3.68 -17.07
CA ARG A 134 5.78 -4.63 -18.03
C ARG A 134 4.72 -5.49 -17.33
N GLY A 135 3.89 -6.12 -18.14
CA GLY A 135 2.86 -7.07 -17.71
C GLY A 135 1.75 -7.10 -18.74
N SER A 136 1.05 -8.23 -18.86
CA SER A 136 -0.13 -8.33 -19.74
C SER A 136 -1.34 -8.86 -18.99
N ASN A 137 -1.14 -9.58 -17.89
CA ASN A 137 -2.20 -10.01 -17.01
C ASN A 137 -2.43 -8.98 -15.89
N ILE A 138 -3.66 -8.46 -15.81
CA ILE A 138 -4.06 -7.44 -14.83
C ILE A 138 -3.91 -7.94 -13.39
N HIS A 139 -4.29 -9.20 -13.11
CA HIS A 139 -4.08 -9.81 -11.79
C HIS A 139 -2.61 -9.75 -11.42
N HIS A 140 -1.73 -10.21 -12.32
CA HIS A 140 -0.29 -10.24 -12.05
C HIS A 140 0.28 -8.84 -11.77
N ILE A 141 -0.16 -7.82 -12.51
CA ILE A 141 0.25 -6.44 -12.31
C ILE A 141 -0.19 -5.94 -10.92
N ILE A 142 -1.48 -6.08 -10.58
CA ILE A 142 -2.02 -5.59 -9.30
C ILE A 142 -1.36 -6.33 -8.12
N GLU A 143 -1.23 -7.65 -8.19
CA GLU A 143 -0.61 -8.42 -7.12
C GLU A 143 0.89 -8.10 -6.97
N ALA A 144 1.63 -7.91 -8.08
CA ALA A 144 3.01 -7.44 -8.03
C ALA A 144 3.12 -6.04 -7.39
N MET A 145 2.19 -5.13 -7.71
CA MET A 145 2.13 -3.80 -7.10
C MET A 145 1.92 -3.88 -5.58
N PHE A 146 0.93 -4.65 -5.10
CA PHE A 146 0.68 -4.79 -3.66
C PHE A 146 1.88 -5.40 -2.94
N LYS A 147 2.54 -6.41 -3.53
CA LYS A 147 3.77 -7.00 -2.98
C LYS A 147 4.93 -6.00 -2.94
N ALA A 148 5.10 -5.19 -3.98
CA ALA A 148 6.13 -4.16 -4.04
C ALA A 148 5.87 -3.07 -3.00
N LEU A 149 4.63 -2.59 -2.89
CA LEU A 149 4.20 -1.66 -1.85
C LEU A 149 4.49 -2.22 -0.45
N ALA A 150 4.13 -3.47 -0.19
CA ALA A 150 4.36 -4.15 1.08
C ALA A 150 5.84 -4.20 1.46
N ARG A 151 6.70 -4.59 0.50
CA ARG A 151 8.14 -4.68 0.72
C ARG A 151 8.78 -3.31 0.92
N ALA A 152 8.36 -2.31 0.14
CA ALA A 152 8.82 -0.93 0.30
C ALA A 152 8.39 -0.37 1.67
N LEU A 153 7.13 -0.56 2.05
CA LEU A 153 6.63 -0.16 3.36
C LEU A 153 7.40 -0.84 4.50
N GLY A 154 7.57 -2.15 4.44
CA GLY A 154 8.31 -2.92 5.45
C GLY A 154 9.77 -2.47 5.61
N GLN A 155 10.40 -2.00 4.54
CA GLN A 155 11.72 -1.35 4.63
C GLN A 155 11.64 0.03 5.31
N ALA A 156 10.70 0.87 4.87
CA ALA A 156 10.59 2.26 5.29
C ALA A 156 10.25 2.41 6.79
N VAL A 157 9.43 1.50 7.33
CA VAL A 157 9.01 1.53 8.75
C VAL A 157 10.01 0.87 9.69
N ARG A 158 11.05 0.22 9.17
CA ARG A 158 12.04 -0.46 10.01
C ARG A 158 12.83 0.56 10.83
N LEU A 159 13.10 0.24 12.09
CA LEU A 159 14.01 1.03 12.93
C LEU A 159 15.46 0.82 12.47
N ASP A 160 16.22 1.92 12.36
CA ASP A 160 17.65 1.91 12.12
C ASP A 160 18.39 2.35 13.39
N PRO A 161 19.18 1.46 14.03
CA PRO A 161 19.85 1.76 15.29
C PRO A 161 20.87 2.90 15.19
N ARG A 162 21.24 3.35 13.99
CA ARG A 162 22.19 4.45 13.78
C ARG A 162 21.56 5.83 13.91
N ILE A 163 20.23 5.92 13.86
CA ILE A 163 19.45 7.17 13.94
C ILE A 163 18.35 7.05 15.01
N GLU A 164 18.56 6.20 16.02
CA GLU A 164 17.60 5.95 17.07
C GLU A 164 17.16 7.25 17.76
N GLY A 165 15.84 7.45 17.89
CA GLY A 165 15.27 8.67 18.47
C GLY A 165 15.36 9.93 17.59
N GLU A 166 16.08 9.91 16.47
CA GLU A 166 16.17 11.04 15.54
C GLU A 166 15.02 11.04 14.54
N ILE A 167 14.55 12.21 14.14
CA ILE A 167 13.64 12.34 13.00
C ILE A 167 14.51 12.33 11.73
N PRO A 168 14.32 11.40 10.77
CA PRO A 168 15.16 11.28 9.57
C PRO A 168 14.84 12.37 8.54
N SER A 169 15.05 13.63 8.93
CA SER A 169 14.62 14.83 8.20
C SER A 169 15.52 16.01 8.58
N THR A 170 16.10 16.69 7.59
CA THR A 170 16.92 17.89 7.81
C THR A 170 16.13 19.09 8.34
N LYS A 171 14.79 19.06 8.21
CA LYS A 171 13.86 20.06 8.76
C LYS A 171 13.34 19.66 10.15
N GLU A 172 13.88 18.59 10.74
CA GLU A 172 13.57 18.09 12.09
C GLU A 172 12.10 17.74 12.36
N THR A 173 11.27 17.65 11.30
CA THR A 173 9.85 17.28 11.37
C THR A 173 9.43 16.48 10.14
N LEU A 174 8.37 15.65 10.29
CA LEU A 174 7.76 14.83 9.24
C LEU A 174 6.25 14.70 9.40
#